data_AF-A0A6P7GRR3-F1
#
_entry.id   AF-A0A6P7GRR3-F1
#
_cell.length_a   1.000
_cell.length_b   1.000
_cell.length_c   1.000
_cell.angle_alpha   90.00
_cell.angle_beta   90.00
_cell.angle_gamma   90.00
#
_symmetry.space_group_name_H-M   'P 1'
#
loop_
_entity.id
_entity.type
_entity.pdbx_description
1 polymer ?
#
loop_
_entity_poly.entity_id
_entity_poly.type
_entity_poly.pdbx_seq_one_letter_code
_entity_poly.pdbx_strand_id
1 'polypeptide(L)'
;MPFAGFRTRTYVLIYLSFIKDVSSDQIHSKFPYFEECLIESGTSVDDLKAKPVKITHEFICFYKCLYDKIGAIDKDGKIVPGLIIEHIKKYKEISTDQEKSTVDCLEKIPKITICEDLEQATNCLKPLKN
;
A
#
# COMPACT_ATOMS: atom_id res chain seq x y z
N MET A 1 2.30 -60.40 11.86
CA MET A 1 2.11 -60.67 10.42
C MET A 1 0.73 -60.20 10.01
N PRO A 2 0.54 -59.68 8.79
CA PRO A 2 1.40 -58.74 8.06
C PRO A 2 1.11 -57.31 8.63
N PHE A 3 0.72 -56.20 7.98
CA PHE A 3 0.70 -55.69 6.59
C PHE A 3 1.22 -54.22 6.64
N ALA A 4 2.21 -53.86 5.81
CA ALA A 4 2.09 -52.96 4.66
C ALA A 4 1.57 -51.52 4.94
N GLY A 5 2.46 -50.53 4.77
CA GLY A 5 2.22 -49.15 5.18
C GLY A 5 1.65 -48.21 4.12
N PHE A 6 1.41 -46.95 4.51
CA PHE A 6 0.97 -45.90 3.62
C PHE A 6 1.77 -44.60 3.80
N ARG A 7 2.64 -44.33 2.82
CA ARG A 7 3.15 -43.01 2.37
C ARG A 7 3.43 -41.93 3.42
N THR A 8 4.71 -41.58 3.53
CA THR A 8 5.29 -40.36 4.13
C THR A 8 4.83 -39.02 3.50
N ARG A 9 3.74 -38.98 2.73
CA ARG A 9 3.26 -37.78 2.01
C ARG A 9 2.50 -36.77 2.89
N THR A 10 1.93 -37.19 4.01
CA THR A 10 1.01 -36.35 4.80
C THR A 10 1.69 -35.15 5.48
N TYR A 11 2.92 -35.32 5.98
CA TYR A 11 3.62 -34.30 6.78
C TYR A 11 3.95 -33.01 6.00
N VAL A 12 4.21 -33.11 4.69
CA VAL A 12 4.55 -31.94 3.85
C VAL A 12 3.34 -31.01 3.68
N LEU A 13 2.14 -31.57 3.56
CA LEU A 13 0.92 -30.79 3.34
C LEU A 13 0.47 -30.03 4.60
N ILE A 14 0.79 -30.52 5.80
CA ILE A 14 0.50 -29.83 7.06
C ILE A 14 1.43 -28.61 7.24
N TYR A 15 2.71 -28.76 6.88
CA TYR A 15 3.69 -27.67 6.97
C TYR A 15 3.39 -26.49 6.02
N LEU A 16 2.84 -26.75 4.83
CA LEU A 16 2.52 -25.70 3.85
C LEU A 16 1.32 -24.83 4.26
N SER A 17 0.45 -25.29 5.16
CA SER A 17 -0.69 -24.51 5.65
C SER A 17 -0.30 -23.50 6.73
N PHE A 18 0.70 -23.81 7.57
CA PHE A 18 1.02 -23.04 8.77
C PHE A 18 1.84 -21.75 8.54
N ILE A 19 2.26 -21.50 7.30
CA ILE A 19 3.17 -20.39 6.95
C ILE A 19 2.39 -19.10 6.60
N LYS A 20 1.05 -19.14 6.47
CA LYS A 20 0.26 -18.04 5.90
C LYS A 20 -0.31 -17.02 6.90
N ASP A 21 -0.57 -17.39 8.15
CA ASP A 21 -1.35 -16.54 9.08
C ASP A 21 -0.53 -15.50 9.88
N VAL A 22 0.81 -15.62 9.92
CA VAL A 22 1.67 -14.88 10.88
C VAL A 22 1.97 -13.41 10.50
N SER A 23 1.45 -12.90 9.37
CA SER A 23 1.90 -11.62 8.79
C SER A 23 0.81 -10.59 8.39
N SER A 24 -0.49 -10.94 8.37
CA SER A 24 -1.57 -10.04 7.94
C SER A 24 -1.99 -9.02 9.02
N ASP A 25 -2.27 -9.50 10.23
CA ASP A 25 -3.10 -8.81 11.24
C ASP A 25 -2.64 -7.38 11.60
N GLN A 26 -1.35 -7.19 11.88
CA GLN A 26 -0.80 -5.86 12.19
C GLN A 26 -0.83 -4.88 11.00
N ILE A 27 -0.87 -5.38 9.76
CA ILE A 27 -0.86 -4.54 8.56
C ILE A 27 -2.28 -4.11 8.22
N HIS A 28 -3.27 -5.00 8.31
CA HIS A 28 -4.70 -4.69 8.16
C HIS A 28 -5.15 -3.57 9.10
N SER A 29 -4.72 -3.62 10.37
CA SER A 29 -4.99 -2.58 11.38
C SER A 29 -4.44 -1.20 10.99
N LYS A 30 -3.31 -1.15 10.28
CA LYS A 30 -2.69 0.12 9.84
C LYS A 30 -3.21 0.60 8.48
N PHE A 31 -3.60 -0.30 7.58
CA PHE A 31 -4.11 0.01 6.26
C PHE A 31 -5.21 -1.01 5.88
N PRO A 32 -6.51 -0.67 6.00
CA PRO A 32 -7.60 -1.64 5.82
C PRO A 32 -7.72 -2.18 4.38
N TYR A 33 -7.15 -1.48 3.41
CA TYR A 33 -7.15 -1.87 1.98
C TYR A 33 -5.81 -2.44 1.51
N PHE A 34 -4.88 -2.77 2.43
CA PHE A 34 -3.51 -3.17 2.07
C PHE A 34 -3.50 -4.44 1.22
N GLU A 35 -4.21 -5.50 1.63
CA GLU A 35 -4.20 -6.77 0.90
C GLU A 35 -4.93 -6.66 -0.45
N GLU A 36 -6.04 -5.91 -0.52
CA GLU A 36 -6.70 -5.59 -1.80
C GLU A 36 -5.73 -4.89 -2.77
N CYS A 37 -5.06 -3.83 -2.32
CA CYS A 37 -4.17 -3.05 -3.17
C CYS A 37 -2.87 -3.78 -3.53
N LEU A 38 -2.36 -4.69 -2.70
CA LEU A 38 -1.26 -5.59 -3.08
C LEU A 38 -1.66 -6.50 -4.25
N ILE A 39 -2.84 -7.11 -4.15
CA ILE A 39 -3.36 -8.03 -5.17
C ILE A 39 -3.64 -7.28 -6.48
N GLU A 40 -4.20 -6.07 -6.40
CA GLU A 40 -4.50 -5.21 -7.55
C GLU A 40 -3.22 -4.67 -8.23
N SER A 41 -2.19 -4.30 -7.46
CA SER A 41 -0.93 -3.77 -7.99
C SER A 41 0.10 -4.85 -8.34
N GLY A 42 -0.14 -6.12 -8.01
CA GLY A 42 0.77 -7.24 -8.25
C GLY A 42 2.07 -7.24 -7.45
N THR A 43 2.19 -6.42 -6.39
CA THR A 43 3.43 -6.24 -5.62
C THR A 43 3.44 -7.08 -4.35
N SER A 44 4.62 -7.41 -3.81
CA SER A 44 4.72 -8.20 -2.58
C SER A 44 4.78 -7.33 -1.32
N VAL A 45 4.36 -7.89 -0.18
CA VAL A 45 4.56 -7.29 1.15
C VAL A 45 6.03 -6.93 1.38
N ASP A 46 6.95 -7.80 0.94
CA ASP A 46 8.39 -7.64 1.13
C ASP A 46 8.99 -6.55 0.22
N ASP A 47 8.48 -6.36 -0.99
CA ASP A 47 8.87 -5.27 -1.89
C ASP A 47 8.50 -3.90 -1.28
N LEU A 48 7.32 -3.79 -0.66
CA LEU A 48 6.93 -2.58 0.08
C LEU A 48 7.78 -2.38 1.35
N LYS A 49 8.05 -3.46 2.11
CA LYS A 49 8.88 -3.40 3.33
C LYS A 49 10.34 -3.05 3.06
N ALA A 50 10.88 -3.41 1.89
CA ALA A 50 12.25 -3.13 1.49
C ALA A 50 12.57 -1.62 1.38
N LYS A 51 11.56 -0.73 1.41
CA LYS A 51 11.69 0.72 1.15
C LYS A 51 12.54 0.98 -0.09
N PRO A 52 12.08 0.53 -1.28
CA PRO A 52 12.92 0.45 -2.46
C PRO A 52 13.51 1.82 -2.81
N VAL A 53 14.83 1.84 -3.04
CA VAL A 53 15.63 3.06 -3.26
C VAL A 53 15.17 3.84 -4.50
N LYS A 54 14.47 3.17 -5.41
CA LYS A 54 13.68 3.76 -6.49
C LYS A 54 12.22 3.41 -6.27
N ILE A 55 11.34 4.36 -6.54
CA ILE A 55 9.90 4.11 -6.59
C ILE A 55 9.64 3.22 -7.83
N THR A 56 9.06 2.03 -7.66
CA THR A 56 8.71 1.13 -8.78
C THR A 56 7.27 1.39 -9.25
N HIS A 57 6.94 1.04 -10.50
CA HIS A 57 5.59 1.21 -11.03
C HIS A 57 4.55 0.48 -10.16
N GLU A 58 4.85 -0.73 -9.66
CA GLU A 58 3.93 -1.47 -8.78
C GLU A 58 3.72 -0.75 -7.44
N PHE A 59 4.78 -0.17 -6.86
CA PHE A 59 4.68 0.67 -5.67
C PHE A 59 3.80 1.90 -5.91
N ILE A 60 3.84 2.51 -7.10
CA ILE A 60 2.99 3.65 -7.44
C ILE A 60 1.53 3.19 -7.60
N CYS A 61 1.27 2.09 -8.32
CA CYS A 61 -0.09 1.53 -8.45
C CYS A 61 -0.69 1.14 -7.09
N PHE A 62 0.12 0.58 -6.19
CA PHE A 62 -0.29 0.27 -4.82
C PHE A 62 -0.80 1.52 -4.08
N TYR A 63 -0.06 2.63 -4.15
CA TYR A 63 -0.50 3.90 -3.58
C TYR A 63 -1.71 4.51 -4.33
N LYS A 64 -1.83 4.32 -5.65
CA LYS A 64 -3.02 4.76 -6.41
C LYS A 64 -4.27 4.06 -5.89
N CYS A 65 -4.25 2.73 -5.76
CA CYS A 65 -5.35 1.96 -5.19
C CYS A 65 -5.66 2.43 -3.75
N LEU A 66 -4.65 2.64 -2.91
CA LEU A 66 -4.87 3.13 -1.54
C LEU A 66 -5.56 4.51 -1.51
N TYR A 67 -5.17 5.44 -2.38
CA TYR A 67 -5.80 6.76 -2.45
C TYR A 67 -7.21 6.71 -3.06
N ASP A 68 -7.46 5.84 -4.03
CA ASP A 68 -8.79 5.56 -4.61
C ASP A 68 -9.75 5.02 -3.54
N LYS A 69 -9.33 3.98 -2.81
CA LYS A 69 -10.13 3.30 -1.76
C LYS A 69 -10.46 4.19 -0.55
N ILE A 70 -9.65 5.21 -0.24
CA ILE A 70 -9.98 6.22 0.80
C ILE A 70 -10.72 7.44 0.25
N GLY A 71 -11.08 7.48 -1.04
CA GLY A 71 -11.75 8.61 -1.70
C GLY A 71 -10.86 9.83 -1.93
N ALA A 72 -9.55 9.70 -1.75
CA ALA A 72 -8.58 10.77 -1.98
C ALA A 72 -8.24 10.99 -3.46
N ILE A 73 -8.70 10.11 -4.34
CA ILE A 73 -8.82 10.35 -5.78
C ILE A 73 -10.32 10.32 -6.10
N ASP A 74 -10.85 11.40 -6.66
CA ASP A 74 -12.23 11.47 -7.14
C ASP A 74 -12.39 10.66 -8.44
N LYS A 75 -13.63 10.33 -8.84
CA LYS A 75 -13.96 9.62 -10.10
C LYS A 75 -13.46 10.36 -11.34
N ASP A 76 -13.32 11.68 -11.25
CA ASP A 76 -12.70 12.52 -12.28
C ASP A 76 -11.17 12.40 -12.37
N GLY A 77 -10.54 11.57 -11.53
CA GLY A 77 -9.09 11.41 -11.37
C GLY A 77 -8.43 12.52 -10.53
N LYS A 78 -9.20 13.48 -10.01
CA LYS A 78 -8.63 14.62 -9.27
C LYS A 78 -8.28 14.19 -7.83
N ILE A 79 -7.07 14.54 -7.38
CA ILE A 79 -6.68 14.37 -5.97
C ILE A 79 -7.51 15.31 -5.07
N VAL A 80 -7.91 14.79 -3.91
CA VAL A 80 -8.55 15.52 -2.80
C VAL A 80 -7.53 15.61 -1.64
N PRO A 81 -6.72 16.68 -1.55
CA PRO A 81 -5.56 16.71 -0.66
C PRO A 81 -5.90 16.56 0.83
N GLY A 82 -7.06 17.08 1.25
CA GLY A 82 -7.54 16.97 2.63
C GLY A 82 -7.65 15.53 3.12
N LEU A 83 -8.16 14.61 2.29
CA LEU A 83 -8.29 13.20 2.66
C LEU A 83 -6.93 12.48 2.74
N ILE A 84 -5.96 12.86 1.90
CA ILE A 84 -4.56 12.39 2.03
C ILE A 84 -3.96 12.86 3.36
N ILE A 85 -4.16 14.13 3.70
CA ILE A 85 -3.65 14.73 4.94
C ILE A 85 -4.31 14.11 6.19
N GLU A 86 -5.64 13.95 6.21
CA GLU A 86 -6.35 13.29 7.31
C GLU A 86 -5.93 11.82 7.47
N HIS A 87 -5.68 11.11 6.37
CA HIS A 87 -5.16 9.75 6.42
C HIS A 87 -3.74 9.72 7.00
N ILE A 88 -2.85 10.64 6.61
CA ILE A 88 -1.48 10.72 7.15
C ILE A 88 -1.49 11.08 8.64
N LYS A 89 -2.34 12.03 9.06
CA LYS A 89 -2.50 12.46 10.47
C LYS A 89 -2.88 11.32 11.42
N LYS A 90 -3.49 10.23 10.93
CA LYS A 90 -3.78 9.02 11.73
C LYS A 90 -2.52 8.22 12.12
N TYR A 91 -1.38 8.43 11.45
CA TYR A 91 -0.16 7.64 11.63
C TYR A 91 1.12 8.47 11.84
N LYS A 92 1.08 9.78 11.59
CA LYS A 92 2.19 10.73 11.82
C LYS A 92 1.66 12.14 12.04
N GLU A 93 2.13 12.81 13.09
CA GLU A 93 1.97 14.26 13.25
C GLU A 93 2.77 15.03 12.19
N ILE A 94 2.16 16.07 11.63
CA ILE A 94 2.75 16.95 10.61
C ILE A 94 2.55 18.40 11.02
N SER A 95 3.49 19.28 10.69
CA SER A 95 3.34 20.72 10.96
C SER A 95 2.36 21.40 9.98
N THR A 96 1.82 22.55 10.36
CA THR A 96 0.93 23.36 9.50
C THR A 96 1.60 23.75 8.18
N ASP A 97 2.91 24.03 8.18
CA ASP A 97 3.69 24.31 6.97
C ASP A 97 3.90 23.07 6.10
N GLN A 98 4.17 21.91 6.71
CA GLN A 98 4.22 20.61 6.02
C GLN A 98 2.89 20.28 5.34
N GLU A 99 1.78 20.44 6.06
CA GLU A 99 0.42 20.28 5.57
C GLU A 99 0.13 21.23 4.41
N LYS A 100 0.30 22.54 4.61
CA LYS A 100 0.01 23.57 3.61
C LYS A 100 0.87 23.41 2.36
N SER A 101 2.16 23.12 2.49
CA SER A 101 3.05 22.86 1.35
C SER A 101 2.69 21.56 0.61
N THR A 102 2.17 20.56 1.32
CA THR A 102 1.70 19.32 0.67
C THR A 102 0.39 19.58 -0.10
N VAL A 103 -0.57 20.28 0.51
CA VAL A 103 -1.86 20.62 -0.13
C VAL A 103 -1.65 21.48 -1.38
N ASP A 104 -0.91 22.58 -1.28
CA ASP A 104 -0.60 23.47 -2.41
C ASP A 104 0.09 22.73 -3.57
N CYS A 105 0.92 21.74 -3.27
CA CYS A 105 1.56 20.89 -4.26
C CYS A 105 0.57 19.89 -4.90
N LEU A 106 -0.24 19.20 -4.09
CA LEU A 106 -1.23 18.22 -4.56
C LEU A 106 -2.37 18.86 -5.38
N GLU A 107 -2.79 20.10 -5.07
CA GLU A 107 -3.80 20.83 -5.84
C GLU A 107 -3.36 21.20 -7.27
N LYS A 108 -2.04 21.24 -7.53
CA LYS A 108 -1.44 21.59 -8.83
C LYS A 108 -1.21 20.38 -9.73
N ILE A 109 -1.41 19.17 -9.23
CA ILE A 109 -1.24 17.94 -10.01
C ILE A 109 -2.43 17.81 -10.98
N PRO A 110 -2.20 17.42 -12.25
CA PRO A 110 -3.28 17.06 -13.16
C PRO A 110 -4.09 15.84 -12.65
N LYS A 111 -5.14 15.48 -13.38
CA LYS A 111 -5.93 14.29 -13.07
C LYS A 111 -5.06 13.04 -13.12
N ILE A 112 -5.07 12.25 -12.04
CA ILE A 112 -4.49 10.92 -11.96
C ILE A 112 -5.38 9.97 -12.77
N THR A 113 -4.86 9.48 -13.88
CA THR A 113 -5.54 8.55 -14.78
C THR A 113 -4.83 7.20 -14.82
N ILE A 114 -3.50 7.22 -14.92
CA ILE A 114 -2.61 6.06 -14.84
C ILE A 114 -1.85 6.05 -13.52
N CYS A 115 -1.05 5.00 -13.26
CA CYS A 115 -0.26 4.96 -12.03
C CYS A 115 0.82 6.05 -12.05
N GLU A 116 1.51 6.23 -13.17
CA GLU A 116 2.64 7.13 -13.37
C GLU A 116 2.34 8.59 -12.98
N ASP A 117 1.12 9.07 -13.21
CA ASP A 117 0.67 10.42 -12.81
C ASP A 117 0.88 10.65 -11.29
N LEU A 118 0.70 9.58 -10.50
CA LEU A 118 0.83 9.60 -9.03
C LEU A 118 2.28 9.70 -8.56
N GLU A 119 3.29 9.53 -9.43
CA GLU A 119 4.67 9.84 -9.06
C GLU A 119 4.80 11.30 -8.62
N GLN A 120 4.10 12.22 -9.30
CA GLN A 120 4.03 13.64 -8.93
C GLN A 120 3.45 13.83 -7.51
N ALA A 121 2.44 13.05 -7.13
CA ALA A 121 1.88 13.09 -5.77
C ALA A 121 2.87 12.54 -4.73
N THR A 122 3.59 11.46 -5.03
CA THR A 122 4.66 10.97 -4.13
C THR A 122 5.83 11.94 -4.00
N ASN A 123 6.07 12.79 -5.01
CA ASN A 123 7.02 13.90 -4.93
C ASN A 123 6.51 15.01 -3.99
N CYS A 124 5.23 15.42 -4.08
CA CYS A 124 4.61 16.35 -3.13
C CYS A 124 4.64 15.87 -1.67
N LEU A 125 4.66 14.55 -1.45
CA LEU A 125 4.70 13.93 -0.12
C LEU A 125 6.13 13.75 0.44
N LYS A 126 7.17 14.14 -0.29
CA LYS A 126 8.58 14.09 0.20
C LYS A 126 8.80 14.87 1.51
N PRO A 127 8.25 16.09 1.73
CA PRO A 127 8.40 16.81 2.99
C PRO A 127 7.81 16.10 4.22
N LEU A 128 6.90 15.14 4.01
CA LEU A 128 6.26 14.36 5.08
C LEU A 128 7.03 13.06 5.42
N LYS A 129 7.97 12.63 4.57
CA LYS A 129 8.79 11.42 4.78
C LYS A 129 9.97 11.62 5.74
N ASN A 130 10.28 12.86 6.10
CA ASN A 130 11.31 13.24 7.07
C ASN A 130 10.72 13.36 8.47
#